data_AF-A0A961MFJ3-F1
#
_entry.id   AF-A0A961MFJ3-F1
#
_cell.length_a   1.000
_cell.length_b   1.000
_cell.length_c   1.000
_cell.angle_alpha   90.00
_cell.angle_beta   90.00
_cell.angle_gamma   90.00
#
_symmetry.space_group_name_H-M   'P 1'
#
loop_
_entity.id
_entity.type
_entity.pdbx_description
1 polymer ?
#
loop_
_entity_poly.entity_id
_entity_poly.type
_entity_poly.pdbx_seq_one_letter_code
_entity_poly.pdbx_strand_id
1 'polypeptide(L)' 'GGSEAVEAALKLARQYFLEIGQPQRHRVIARRQSYHGNTLGALATGGNEWRRAQF' A
#
# COMPACT_ATOMS: atom_id res chain seq x y z
N GLY A 1 13.90 1.80 -5.19
CA GLY A 1 13.49 3.22 -5.19
C GLY A 1 12.30 3.45 -4.26
N GLY A 2 11.58 4.55 -4.43
CA GLY A 2 10.46 4.92 -3.54
C GLY A 2 9.28 3.93 -3.57
N SER A 3 8.95 3.38 -4.74
CA SER A 3 7.85 2.40 -4.88
C SER A 3 8.13 1.11 -4.10
N GLU A 4 9.37 0.64 -4.12
CA GLU A 4 9.82 -0.56 -3.43
C GLU A 4 9.90 -0.33 -1.91
N ALA A 5 10.23 0.90 -1.49
CA ALA A 5 10.14 1.28 -0.09
C ALA A 5 8.69 1.23 0.44
N VAL A 6 7.72 1.64 -0.36
CA VAL A 6 6.29 1.52 0.00
C VAL A 6 5.85 0.05 0.06
N GLU A 7 6.24 -0.79 -0.90
CA GLU A 7 6.01 -2.24 -0.84
C GLU A 7 6.55 -2.86 0.46
N ALA A 8 7.79 -2.52 0.83
CA ALA A 8 8.40 -3.00 2.07
C ALA A 8 7.62 -2.52 3.30
N ALA A 9 7.21 -1.25 3.34
CA ALA A 9 6.41 -0.69 4.43
C ALA A 9 5.05 -1.38 4.58
N LEU A 10 4.36 -1.66 3.46
CA LEU A 10 3.07 -2.37 3.47
C LEU A 10 3.22 -3.80 3.99
N LYS A 11 4.27 -4.52 3.57
CA LYS A 11 4.57 -5.86 4.05
C LYS A 11 4.91 -5.86 5.54
N LEU A 12 5.73 -4.91 5.99
CA LEU A 12 6.10 -4.78 7.40
C LEU A 12 4.88 -4.48 8.28
N ALA A 13 4.01 -3.56 7.87
CA ALA A 13 2.76 -3.28 8.58
C ALA A 13 1.84 -4.50 8.63
N ARG A 14 1.74 -5.26 7.52
CA ARG A 14 0.96 -6.51 7.48
C ARG A 14 1.54 -7.56 8.42
N GLN A 15 2.84 -7.77 8.37
CA GLN A 15 3.55 -8.76 9.17
C GLN A 15 3.39 -8.47 10.67
N TYR A 16 3.54 -7.21 11.09
CA TYR A 16 3.32 -6.81 12.47
C TYR A 16 1.95 -7.26 13.01
N PHE A 17 0.87 -7.01 12.26
CA PHE A 17 -0.47 -7.40 12.70
C PHE A 17 -0.72 -8.92 12.67
N LEU A 18 0.00 -9.67 11.84
CA LEU A 18 -0.02 -11.13 11.89
C LEU A 18 0.67 -11.63 13.18
N GLU A 19 1.83 -11.08 13.51
CA GLU A 19 2.64 -11.51 14.66
C GLU A 19 1.99 -11.23 16.01
N ILE A 20 1.22 -10.14 16.14
CA ILE A 20 0.50 -9.81 17.38
C ILE A 20 -0.91 -10.42 17.46
N GLY A 21 -1.26 -11.36 16.59
CA GLY A 21 -2.56 -12.05 16.61
C GLY A 21 -3.75 -11.18 16.19
N GLN A 22 -3.53 -10.15 15.37
CA GLN A 22 -4.58 -9.27 14.82
C GLN A 22 -4.69 -9.38 13.28
N PRO A 23 -4.86 -10.59 12.71
CA PRO A 23 -4.83 -10.81 11.26
C PRO A 23 -5.93 -10.07 10.48
N GLN A 24 -7.00 -9.63 11.15
CA GLN A 24 -8.07 -8.82 10.59
C GLN A 24 -7.65 -7.38 10.27
N ARG A 25 -6.52 -6.88 10.81
CA ARG A 25 -6.00 -5.53 10.53
C ARG A 25 -5.18 -5.55 9.24
N HIS A 26 -5.87 -5.57 8.11
CA HIS A 26 -5.27 -5.66 6.77
C HIS A 26 -5.64 -4.51 5.83
N ARG A 27 -6.61 -3.67 6.19
CA ARG A 27 -7.06 -2.55 5.36
C ARG A 27 -6.08 -1.38 5.48
N VAL A 28 -5.72 -0.79 4.34
CA VAL A 28 -4.86 0.39 4.26
C VAL A 28 -5.73 1.60 3.94
N ILE A 29 -5.54 2.70 4.68
CA ILE A 29 -6.24 3.96 4.45
C ILE A 29 -5.32 4.86 3.63
N ALA A 30 -5.80 5.29 2.46
CA ALA A 30 -5.08 6.16 1.55
C ALA A 30 -5.77 7.52 1.41
N ARG A 31 -5.05 8.51 0.85
CA ARG A 31 -5.61 9.84 0.57
C ARG A 31 -5.99 9.97 -0.89
N ARG A 32 -7.10 10.65 -1.19
CA ARG A 32 -7.50 10.97 -2.57
C ARG A 32 -6.39 11.74 -3.29
N GLN A 33 -6.14 11.41 -4.55
CA GLN A 33 -5.07 11.99 -5.39
C GLN A 33 -3.63 11.77 -4.89
N SER A 34 -3.38 10.89 -3.90
CA SER A 34 -2.01 10.59 -3.47
C SER A 34 -1.23 9.75 -4.49
N TYR A 35 0.10 9.86 -4.41
CA TYR A 35 1.03 9.02 -5.15
C TYR A 35 1.98 8.32 -4.17
N HIS A 36 2.10 7.00 -4.30
CA HIS A 36 2.97 6.18 -3.45
C HIS A 36 3.95 5.32 -4.26
N GLY A 37 3.93 5.40 -5.59
CA GLY A 37 4.79 4.62 -6.47
C GLY A 37 4.00 3.88 -7.55
N ASN A 38 4.73 3.11 -8.35
CA ASN A 38 4.20 2.36 -9.50
C ASN A 38 4.39 0.83 -9.38
N THR A 39 4.91 0.32 -8.26
CA THR A 39 4.81 -1.13 -7.94
C THR A 39 3.35 -1.46 -7.59
N LEU A 40 2.94 -2.72 -7.70
CA LEU A 40 1.54 -3.12 -7.54
C LEU A 40 0.95 -2.68 -6.19
N GLY A 41 1.64 -2.94 -5.07
CA GLY A 41 1.18 -2.50 -3.76
C GLY A 41 1.17 -0.98 -3.59
N ALA A 42 2.16 -0.29 -4.14
CA ALA A 42 2.26 1.16 -4.08
C ALA A 42 1.18 1.86 -4.93
N LEU A 43 0.89 1.32 -6.12
CA LEU A 43 -0.16 1.80 -7.00
C LEU A 43 -1.55 1.58 -6.37
N ALA A 44 -1.79 0.40 -5.81
CA ALA A 44 -3.05 0.04 -5.16
C ALA A 44 -3.35 0.92 -3.93
N THR A 45 -2.30 1.35 -3.22
CA THR A 45 -2.41 2.26 -2.07
C THR A 45 -2.39 3.74 -2.47
N GLY A 46 -2.13 4.07 -3.73
CA GLY A 46 -2.29 5.40 -4.30
C GLY A 46 -3.76 5.81 -4.46
N GLY A 47 -4.02 7.12 -4.40
CA GLY A 47 -5.34 7.71 -4.65
C GLY A 47 -5.48 8.40 -6.00
N ASN A 48 -4.46 8.35 -6.86
CA ASN A 48 -4.50 8.96 -8.19
C ASN A 48 -5.27 8.07 -9.19
N GLU A 49 -6.47 8.51 -9.55
CA GLU A 49 -7.37 7.77 -10.44
C GLU A 49 -6.77 7.51 -11.83
N TRP A 50 -6.11 8.51 -12.42
CA TRP A 50 -5.56 8.37 -13.77
C TRP A 50 -4.46 7.32 -13.84
N ARG A 51 -3.57 7.28 -12.85
CA ARG A 51 -2.51 6.27 -12.77
C ARG A 51 -3.05 4.87 -12.50
N ARG A 52 -4.15 4.77 -11.75
CA ARG A 52 -4.80 3.49 -11.47
C ARG A 52 -5.63 2.97 -12.63
N ALA A 53 -6.20 3.83 -13.46
CA ALA A 53 -7.09 3.43 -14.57
C ALA A 53 -6.43 2.50 -15.62
N GLN A 54 -5.10 2.42 -15.64
CA GLN A 54 -4.36 1.58 -16.59
C GLN A 54 -4.23 0.12 -16.15
N PHE A 55 -4.67 -0.24 -14.94
CA PHE A 55 -4.46 -1.54 -14.30
C PHE A 55 -5.71 -2.00 -13.54
#